data_AF-A0A1F5JQ71-F1
#
_entry.id   AF-A0A1F5JQ71-F1
#
_cell.length_a   1.000
_cell.length_b   1.000
_cell.length_c   1.000
_cell.angle_alpha   90.00
_cell.angle_beta   90.00
_cell.angle_gamma   90.00
#
_symmetry.space_group_name_H-M   'P 1'
#
loop_
_entity.id
_entity.type
_entity.pdbx_description
1 polymer ?
#
loop_
_entity_poly.entity_id
_entity_poly.type
_entity_poly.pdbx_seq_one_letter_code
_entity_poly.pdbx_strand_id
1 'polypeptide(L)' 'MLIRTTLRIKEDLKKSAEQKALQDDVTLQEVFNRALEDYLEKDAKKQAKRIVFKTHDLGVPLDNLTRKDFYPEPKLDDY' A
#
# COMPACT_ATOMS: atom_id res chain seq x y z
N MET A 1 23.08 -11.23 9.48
CA MET A 1 24.41 -10.97 8.88
C MET A 1 24.53 -9.47 8.67
N LEU A 2 25.58 -8.82 9.19
CA LEU A 2 25.76 -7.37 9.07
C LEU A 2 26.81 -7.07 8.00
N ILE A 3 26.54 -6.07 7.17
CA ILE A 3 27.45 -5.63 6.09
C ILE A 3 27.97 -4.24 6.44
N ARG A 4 29.28 -4.03 6.30
CA ARG A 4 29.89 -2.72 6.52
C ARG A 4 29.58 -1.80 5.34
N THR A 5 28.88 -0.72 5.62
CA THR A 5 28.54 0.31 4.62
C THR A 5 28.89 1.68 5.17
N THR A 6 29.40 2.57 4.33
CA THR A 6 29.66 3.97 4.66
C THR A 6 28.62 4.85 3.99
N LEU A 7 27.90 5.65 4.80
CA LEU A 7 26.88 6.58 4.33
C LEU A 7 27.23 7.99 4.78
N ARG A 8 27.15 8.97 3.88
CA ARG A 8 27.23 10.39 4.24
C ARG A 8 25.85 10.88 4.66
N ILE A 9 25.75 11.44 5.85
CA ILE A 9 24.52 12.00 6.44
C ILE A 9 24.78 13.41 6.93
N LYS A 10 23.71 14.20 7.12
CA LYS A 10 23.82 15.55 7.70
C LYS A 10 24.34 15.47 9.14
N GLU A 11 25.15 16.43 9.54
CA GLU A 11 25.75 16.47 10.87
C GLU A 11 24.71 16.49 11.98
N ASP A 12 23.67 17.32 11.85
CA ASP A 12 22.59 17.43 12.85
C ASP A 12 21.83 16.11 13.03
N LEU A 13 21.66 15.36 11.93
CA LEU A 13 21.03 14.04 11.98
C LEU A 13 21.89 13.03 12.72
N LYS A 14 23.22 13.07 12.51
CA LYS A 14 24.15 12.21 13.26
C LYS A 14 24.06 12.49 14.76
N LYS A 15 24.13 13.76 15.16
CA LYS A 15 24.06 14.17 16.56
C LYS A 15 22.74 13.75 17.21
N SER A 16 21.62 13.96 16.51
CA SER A 16 20.29 13.58 17.00
C SER A 16 20.14 12.07 17.14
N ALA A 17 20.67 11.30 16.19
CA ALA A 17 20.64 9.85 16.23
C ALA A 17 21.53 9.29 17.36
N GLU A 18 22.70 9.88 17.61
CA GLU A 18 23.58 9.52 18.73
C GLU A 18 22.94 9.79 20.08
N GLN A 19 22.28 10.96 20.23
CA GLN A 19 21.56 11.29 21.45
C GLN A 19 20.40 10.29 21.70
N LYS A 20 19.67 9.94 20.65
CA LYS A 20 18.59 8.95 20.75
C LYS A 20 19.12 7.55 21.08
N ALA A 21 20.22 7.14 20.47
CA ALA A 21 20.88 5.88 20.77
C ALA A 21 21.27 5.78 22.26
N LEU A 22 21.78 6.87 22.82
CA LEU A 22 22.11 6.96 24.25
C LEU A 22 20.88 6.89 25.15
N GLN A 23 19.79 7.57 24.78
CA GLN A 23 18.53 7.54 25.55
C GLN A 23 17.89 6.16 25.58
N ASP A 24 17.95 5.44 24.46
CA ASP A 24 17.31 4.14 24.26
C ASP A 24 18.22 2.96 24.68
N ASP A 25 19.44 3.24 25.18
CA ASP A 25 20.49 2.24 25.50
C ASP A 25 20.77 1.27 24.34
N VAL A 26 20.85 1.81 23.12
CA VAL A 26 21.13 1.05 21.90
C VAL A 26 22.32 1.62 21.16
N THR A 27 22.84 0.85 20.21
CA THR A 27 23.90 1.33 19.33
C THR A 27 23.34 2.25 18.24
N LEU A 28 24.16 3.18 17.75
CA LEU A 28 23.83 4.02 16.60
C LEU A 28 23.46 3.19 15.35
N GLN A 29 24.11 2.03 15.18
CA GLN A 29 23.81 1.10 14.10
C GLN A 29 22.36 0.59 14.17
N GLU A 30 21.89 0.25 15.37
CA GLU A 30 20.53 -0.24 15.59
C GLU A 30 19.49 0.83 15.24
N VAL A 31 19.75 2.09 15.62
CA VAL A 31 18.88 3.23 15.25
C VAL A 31 18.77 3.36 13.74
N PHE A 32 19.87 3.24 13.00
CA PHE A 32 19.86 3.30 11.54
C PHE A 32 19.14 2.12 10.90
N ASN A 33 19.37 0.90 11.39
CA ASN A 33 18.69 -0.28 10.87
C ASN A 33 17.18 -0.17 11.05
N ARG A 34 16.71 0.16 12.26
CA ARG A 34 15.28 0.36 12.54
C ARG A 34 14.66 1.45 11.67
N ALA A 35 15.35 2.58 11.50
CA ALA A 35 14.85 3.66 10.66
C ALA A 35 14.73 3.24 9.18
N LEU A 36 15.66 2.43 8.69
CA LEU A 36 15.62 1.89 7.32
C LEU A 36 14.50 0.86 7.17
N GLU A 37 14.34 -0.06 8.12
CA GLU A 37 13.24 -1.04 8.14
C GLU A 37 11.89 -0.33 8.14
N ASP A 38 11.68 0.65 9.03
CA ASP A 38 10.46 1.45 9.09
C ASP A 38 10.17 2.19 7.78
N TYR A 39 11.20 2.72 7.14
CA TYR A 39 11.06 3.44 5.87
C TYR A 39 10.63 2.48 4.75
N LEU A 40 11.28 1.33 4.63
CA LEU A 40 10.97 0.30 3.64
C LEU A 40 9.58 -0.30 3.87
N GLU A 41 9.20 -0.57 5.11
CA GLU A 41 7.86 -1.06 5.45
C GLU A 41 6.77 -0.06 5.13
N LYS A 42 6.97 1.22 5.45
CA LYS A 42 6.00 2.28 5.15
C LYS A 42 5.78 2.40 3.65
N ASP A 43 6.82 2.25 2.85
CA ASP A 43 6.70 2.29 1.40
C ASP A 43 5.98 1.05 0.86
N ALA A 44 6.32 -0.14 1.36
CA ALA A 44 5.60 -1.38 1.03
C ALA A 44 4.10 -1.28 1.38
N LYS A 45 3.75 -0.74 2.55
CA LYS A 45 2.35 -0.50 2.95
C LYS A 45 1.64 0.52 2.05
N LYS A 46 2.34 1.57 1.60
CA LYS A 46 1.78 2.56 0.64
C LYS A 46 1.56 1.94 -0.74
N GLN A 47 2.49 1.11 -1.22
CA GLN A 47 2.35 0.39 -2.49
C GLN A 47 1.21 -0.62 -2.41
N ALA A 48 1.10 -1.40 -1.33
CA ALA A 48 0.00 -2.35 -1.11
C ALA A 48 -1.37 -1.66 -1.05
N LYS A 49 -1.50 -0.52 -0.37
CA LYS A 49 -2.75 0.26 -0.34
C LYS A 49 -3.20 0.77 -1.71
N ARG A 50 -2.28 1.03 -2.64
CA ARG A 50 -2.63 1.41 -4.02
C ARG A 50 -3.27 0.27 -4.80
N ILE A 51 -3.00 -0.98 -4.42
CA ILE A 51 -3.52 -2.20 -5.06
C ILE A 51 -4.58 -2.85 -4.16
N VAL A 52 -5.51 -2.06 -3.64
CA VAL A 52 -6.74 -2.60 -3.05
C VAL A 52 -7.89 -2.17 -3.96
N PHE A 53 -8.11 -2.96 -5.01
CA PHE A 53 -9.38 -2.90 -5.74
C PHE A 53 -10.46 -3.44 -4.80
N LYS A 54 -11.33 -2.57 -4.30
CA LYS A 54 -12.56 -3.00 -3.63
C LYS A 54 -13.48 -3.60 -4.69
N THR A 55 -13.28 -4.87 -5.01
CA THR A 55 -14.19 -5.62 -5.88
C THR A 55 -15.42 -5.98 -5.07
N HIS A 56 -16.58 -5.47 -5.48
CA HIS A 56 -17.87 -5.97 -5.01
C HIS A 56 -18.20 -7.25 -5.76
N ASP A 57 -18.77 -8.23 -5.07
CA ASP A 57 -19.36 -9.41 -5.70
C ASP A 57 -20.60 -8.95 -6.50
N LEU A 58 -20.50 -9.01 -7.83
CA LEU A 58 -21.57 -8.62 -8.75
C LEU A 58 -22.48 -9.80 -9.10
N GLY A 59 -22.31 -10.94 -8.43
CA GLY A 59 -23.07 -12.16 -8.70
C GLY A 59 -22.59 -12.90 -9.94
N VAL A 60 -23.40 -13.87 -10.38
CA VAL A 60 -23.08 -14.73 -11.53
C VAL A 60 -23.27 -13.92 -12.83
N PRO A 61 -22.33 -13.97 -13.78
CA PRO A 61 -22.50 -13.33 -15.08
C PRO A 61 -23.68 -13.96 -15.83
N LEU A 62 -24.69 -13.15 -16.11
CA LEU A 62 -25.88 -13.53 -16.88
C LEU A 62 -25.65 -13.20 -18.37
N ASP A 63 -24.57 -13.75 -18.94
CA ASP A 63 -24.16 -13.54 -20.35
C ASP A 63 -25.13 -14.20 -21.35
N ASN A 64 -26.17 -14.86 -20.87
CA ASN A 64 -27.20 -15.54 -21.65
C ASN A 64 -28.51 -14.75 -21.79
N LEU A 65 -28.59 -13.53 -21.24
CA LEU A 65 -29.80 -12.71 -21.35
C LEU A 65 -29.84 -11.98 -22.70
N THR A 66 -30.99 -12.06 -23.35
CA THR A 66 -31.28 -11.38 -24.61
C THR A 66 -32.15 -10.16 -24.39
N ARG A 67 -32.17 -9.23 -25.34
CA ARG A 67 -32.98 -8.00 -25.26
C ARG A 67 -34.47 -8.27 -24.94
N LYS A 68 -34.99 -9.42 -25.35
CA LYS A 68 -36.39 -9.83 -25.15
C LYS A 68 -36.72 -10.12 -23.68
N ASP A 69 -35.71 -10.47 -22.87
CA ASP A 69 -35.88 -10.78 -21.46
C ASP A 69 -36.13 -9.53 -20.60
N PHE A 70 -35.76 -8.35 -21.11
CA PHE A 70 -35.87 -7.07 -20.40
C PHE A 70 -36.95 -6.14 -20.96
N TYR A 71 -37.26 -6.25 -22.25
CA TYR A 71 -38.17 -5.34 -22.93
C TYR A 71 -39.35 -6.13 -23.49
N PRO A 72 -40.56 -6.00 -22.91
CA PRO A 72 -41.76 -6.57 -23.52
C PRO A 72 -41.97 -5.93 -24.90
N GLU A 73 -42.56 -6.69 -25.82
CA GLU A 73 -42.85 -6.16 -27.15
C GLU A 73 -43.73 -4.91 -27.05
N PRO A 74 -43.44 -3.88 -27.88
CA PRO A 74 -44.20 -2.66 -27.86
C PRO A 74 -45.67 -2.99 -28.17
N LYS A 75 -46.58 -2.50 -27.32
CA LYS A 75 -48.00 -2.55 -27.61
C LYS A 75 -48.24 -1.66 -28.83
N LEU A 76 -48.52 -2.28 -29.96
CA LEU A 76 -49.07 -1.58 -31.11
C LEU A 76 -50.53 -1.32 -30.76
N ASP A 77 -50.83 -0.09 -30.33
CA ASP A 77 -52.21 0.36 -30.24
C ASP A 77 -52.67 0.65 -31.68
N ASP A 78 -53.60 -0.17 -32.18
CA ASP A 78 -54.23 0.00 -33.49
C ASP A 78 -55.05 1.31 -33.47
N TYR A 79 -54.59 2.31 -34.22
CA TYR A 79 -55.33 3.55 -34.51
C TYR A 79 -56.21 3.38 -35.76
#